data_AF-A0A0D2L9E6-F1
#
_entry.id   AF-A0A0D2L9E6-F1
#
_cell.length_a   1.000
_cell.length_b   1.000
_cell.length_c   1.000
_cell.angle_alpha   90.00
_cell.angle_beta   90.00
_cell.angle_gamma   90.00
#
_symmetry.space_group_name_H-M   'P 1'
#
loop_
_entity.id
_entity.type
_entity.pdbx_description
1 polymer ?
#
loop_
_entity_poly.entity_id
_entity_poly.type
_entity_poly.pdbx_seq_one_letter_code
_entity_poly.pdbx_strand_id
1 'polypeptide(L)'
;MNNWRPSYYPVGDFRELRENMRETLHESSEERTVVMINCGATCHVKQLLEEAGISAVNIRFVVIDSHRPIDARYNDDNDRDYLLLLDDDDPCPRESIPPYSPLDEMTDEDYKQLLEEADASDNESEGESDGEGAGGRSKRQKSHAEASPSGGGRELAKQRLREVEERKALLDEYYGYGSSYGKPAALCTLALIEQRSAGLVMGDLWPAMTGLTEQFISQRTSAHHYRLWYEKLKEKLATLGGRDNFYIDDEGNQRALPSSTVNITPAVDFRCVGRQPGPIACISGA
;
A
#
# COMPACT_ATOMS: atom_id res chain seq x y z
N MET A 1 4.64 -13.70 -29.94
CA MET A 1 5.65 -12.79 -29.35
C MET A 1 4.96 -11.51 -28.93
N ASN A 2 4.81 -11.28 -27.62
CA ASN A 2 4.26 -10.03 -27.11
C ASN A 2 5.35 -8.95 -27.18
N ASN A 3 5.18 -8.00 -28.09
CA ASN A 3 6.14 -6.92 -28.33
C ASN A 3 5.90 -5.79 -27.31
N TRP A 4 6.06 -6.10 -26.02
CA TRP A 4 5.99 -5.09 -24.95
C TRP A 4 7.27 -4.26 -24.94
N ARG A 5 7.13 -2.92 -24.95
CA ARG A 5 8.24 -1.97 -24.86
C ARG A 5 8.21 -1.28 -23.51
N PRO A 6 8.99 -1.74 -22.52
CA PRO A 6 9.09 -1.05 -21.24
C PRO A 6 9.98 0.19 -21.36
N SER A 7 9.63 1.22 -20.60
CA SER A 7 10.46 2.39 -20.33
C SER A 7 10.83 2.40 -18.85
N TYR A 8 12.05 2.80 -18.52
CA TYR A 8 12.57 2.81 -17.15
C TYR A 8 12.97 4.22 -16.77
N TYR A 9 12.50 4.66 -15.60
CA TYR A 9 12.75 6.01 -15.09
C TYR A 9 13.35 5.91 -13.69
N PRO A 10 14.58 6.40 -13.46
CA PRO A 10 15.05 6.60 -12.10
C PRO A 10 14.20 7.70 -11.44
N VAL A 11 13.97 7.56 -10.14
CA VAL A 11 13.19 8.52 -9.35
C VAL A 11 13.89 8.70 -8.01
N GLY A 12 14.36 9.91 -7.73
CA GLY A 12 14.98 10.30 -6.47
C GLY A 12 14.00 10.90 -5.46
N ASP A 13 12.93 11.55 -5.94
CA ASP A 13 11.92 12.19 -5.08
C ASP A 13 10.53 12.26 -5.76
N PHE A 14 9.51 12.71 -5.02
CA PHE A 14 8.15 12.86 -5.54
C PHE A 14 7.99 13.98 -6.58
N ARG A 15 8.91 14.94 -6.64
CA ARG A 15 8.89 15.96 -7.70
C ARG A 15 9.32 15.32 -9.02
N GLU A 16 10.43 14.59 -9.04
CA GLU A 16 10.89 13.84 -10.22
C GLU A 16 9.87 12.81 -10.67
N LEU A 17 9.21 12.12 -9.72
CA LEU A 17 8.08 11.24 -10.05
C LEU A 17 7.00 11.99 -10.82
N ARG A 18 6.55 13.14 -10.32
CA ARG A 18 5.50 13.95 -10.96
C ARG A 18 5.93 14.50 -12.32
N GLU A 19 7.19 14.88 -12.48
CA GLU A 19 7.74 15.35 -13.75
C GLU A 19 7.76 14.22 -14.78
N ASN A 20 8.32 13.05 -14.43
CA ASN A 20 8.32 11.86 -15.28
C ASN A 20 6.90 11.43 -15.67
N MET A 21 5.96 11.45 -14.72
CA MET A 21 4.56 11.11 -14.96
C MET A 21 3.88 12.14 -15.86
N ARG A 22 4.14 13.44 -15.68
CA ARG A 22 3.58 14.49 -16.53
C ARG A 22 4.04 14.35 -17.98
N GLU A 23 5.32 14.08 -18.19
CA GLU A 23 5.89 13.89 -19.53
C GLU A 23 5.40 12.60 -20.18
N THR A 24 5.30 11.52 -19.40
CA THR A 24 4.97 10.20 -19.94
C THR A 24 3.47 9.99 -20.12
N LEU A 25 2.65 10.52 -19.22
CA LEU A 25 1.19 10.29 -19.16
C LEU A 25 0.37 11.32 -19.94
N HIS A 26 0.99 12.34 -20.53
CA HIS A 26 0.30 13.41 -21.25
C HIS A 26 -0.63 12.87 -22.35
N GLU A 27 -1.91 13.26 -22.30
CA GLU A 27 -2.93 13.14 -23.36
C GLU A 27 -2.93 11.82 -24.14
N SER A 28 -2.68 10.70 -23.47
CA SER A 28 -2.82 9.39 -24.09
C SER A 28 -4.12 8.74 -23.64
N SER A 29 -4.94 8.35 -24.62
CA SER A 29 -6.09 7.48 -24.39
C SER A 29 -5.70 6.02 -24.17
N GLU A 30 -4.41 5.68 -24.25
CA GLU A 30 -3.91 4.32 -24.15
C GLU A 30 -3.94 3.81 -22.71
N GLU A 31 -4.33 2.55 -22.54
CA GLU A 31 -4.19 1.84 -21.27
C GLU A 31 -2.72 1.63 -20.95
N ARG A 32 -2.31 2.04 -19.75
CA ARG A 32 -0.91 1.95 -19.31
C ARG A 32 -0.81 1.26 -17.96
N THR A 33 0.26 0.49 -17.79
CA THR A 33 0.62 -0.07 -16.49
C THR A 33 1.90 0.59 -16.02
N VAL A 34 1.83 1.25 -14.87
CA VAL A 34 2.98 1.85 -14.20
C VAL A 34 3.41 0.93 -13.07
N VAL A 35 4.65 0.43 -13.12
CA VAL A 35 5.22 -0.39 -12.05
C VAL A 35 6.13 0.47 -11.20
N MET A 36 5.82 0.59 -9.91
CA MET A 36 6.56 1.35 -8.92
C MET A 36 7.33 0.39 -8.02
N ILE A 37 8.63 0.56 -7.94
CA ILE A 37 9.53 -0.32 -7.18
C ILE A 37 10.20 0.48 -6.07
N ASN A 38 10.08 0.02 -4.82
CA ASN A 38 10.56 0.69 -3.61
C ASN A 38 9.99 2.10 -3.40
N CYS A 39 8.83 2.40 -3.97
CA CYS A 39 8.11 3.64 -3.72
C CYS A 39 6.60 3.47 -3.93
N GLY A 40 5.82 4.36 -3.30
CA GLY A 40 4.38 4.47 -3.51
C GLY A 40 3.51 3.73 -2.50
N ALA A 41 4.02 2.89 -1.60
CA ALA A 41 3.15 2.25 -0.60
C ALA A 41 2.67 3.20 0.50
N THR A 42 3.50 4.17 0.90
CA THR A 42 3.19 5.11 2.00
C THR A 42 2.35 6.31 1.59
N CYS A 43 2.03 6.42 0.29
CA CYS A 43 1.24 7.52 -0.25
C CYS A 43 0.41 7.04 -1.43
N HIS A 44 -0.86 7.38 -1.47
CA HIS A 44 -1.71 7.04 -2.61
C HIS A 44 -1.30 7.84 -3.87
N VAL A 45 -0.65 7.17 -4.82
CA VAL A 45 0.04 7.83 -5.94
C VAL A 45 -0.94 8.52 -6.89
N LYS A 46 -2.12 7.93 -7.12
CA LYS A 46 -3.16 8.53 -7.96
C LYS A 46 -3.59 9.89 -7.42
N GLN A 47 -3.86 9.98 -6.12
CA GLN A 47 -4.20 11.25 -5.48
C GLN A 47 -3.06 12.27 -5.57
N LEU A 48 -1.82 11.83 -5.34
CA LEU A 48 -0.64 12.70 -5.49
C LEU A 48 -0.54 13.31 -6.91
N LEU A 49 -0.94 12.56 -7.93
CA LEU A 49 -0.95 13.02 -9.33
C LEU A 49 -2.14 13.96 -9.59
N GLU A 50 -3.33 13.64 -9.09
CA GLU A 50 -4.53 14.46 -9.22
C GLU A 50 -4.35 15.84 -8.55
N GLU A 51 -3.79 15.88 -7.35
CA GLU A 51 -3.41 17.12 -6.64
C GLU A 51 -2.39 17.95 -7.44
N ALA A 52 -1.57 17.30 -8.26
CA ALA A 52 -0.62 17.95 -9.16
C ALA A 52 -1.21 18.34 -10.53
N GLY A 53 -2.52 18.12 -10.73
CA GLY A 53 -3.22 18.37 -11.99
C GLY A 53 -2.84 17.41 -13.11
N ILE A 54 -2.34 16.22 -12.77
CA ILE A 54 -1.96 15.17 -13.73
C ILE A 54 -3.08 14.14 -13.77
N SER A 55 -3.79 14.07 -14.90
CA SER A 55 -4.83 13.07 -15.11
C SER A 55 -4.22 11.68 -15.25
N ALA A 56 -4.61 10.75 -14.38
CA ALA A 56 -4.16 9.36 -14.39
C ALA A 56 -5.25 8.39 -14.92
N VAL A 57 -6.09 8.85 -15.84
CA VAL A 57 -7.15 8.03 -16.45
C VAL A 57 -6.55 6.90 -17.29
N ASN A 58 -7.15 5.70 -17.22
CA ASN A 58 -6.69 4.48 -17.91
C ASN A 58 -5.28 3.99 -17.49
N ILE A 59 -4.87 4.30 -16.25
CA ILE A 59 -3.58 3.86 -15.71
C ILE A 59 -3.82 2.89 -14.57
N ARG A 60 -3.16 1.73 -14.65
CA ARG A 60 -3.03 0.81 -13.52
C ARG A 60 -1.66 0.94 -12.88
N PHE A 61 -1.63 1.24 -11.59
CA PHE A 61 -0.42 1.25 -10.78
C PHE A 61 -0.18 -0.12 -10.17
N VAL A 62 1.06 -0.61 -10.25
CA VAL A 62 1.51 -1.82 -9.57
C VAL A 62 2.60 -1.40 -8.60
N VAL A 63 2.32 -1.46 -7.31
CA VAL A 63 3.22 -0.98 -6.25
C VAL A 63 3.92 -2.18 -5.62
N ILE A 64 5.26 -2.19 -5.72
CA ILE A 64 6.15 -3.18 -5.11
C ILE A 64 7.08 -2.43 -4.17
N ASP A 65 6.64 -2.21 -2.94
CA ASP A 65 7.32 -1.33 -2.02
C ASP A 65 7.39 -1.90 -0.60
N SER A 66 8.56 -1.77 0.00
CA SER A 66 8.82 -2.23 1.36
C SER A 66 8.51 -1.17 2.40
N HIS A 67 8.31 0.11 2.06
CA HIS A 67 8.06 1.13 3.07
C HIS A 67 6.70 0.92 3.78
N ARG A 68 6.68 1.18 5.10
CA ARG A 68 5.49 1.10 5.96
C ARG A 68 5.42 2.37 6.83
N PRO A 69 4.24 2.79 7.31
CA PRO A 69 2.92 2.20 7.10
C PRO A 69 2.40 2.35 5.66
N ILE A 70 1.60 1.39 5.20
CA ILE A 70 0.93 1.45 3.90
C ILE A 70 -0.26 2.41 4.00
N ASP A 71 -0.46 3.23 2.97
CA ASP A 71 -1.61 4.11 2.85
C ASP A 71 -2.93 3.30 2.86
N ALA A 72 -3.84 3.63 3.78
CA ALA A 72 -5.11 2.91 3.98
C ALA A 72 -5.98 2.86 2.72
N ARG A 73 -5.81 3.80 1.78
CA ARG A 73 -6.50 3.78 0.48
C ARG A 73 -6.15 2.57 -0.38
N TYR A 74 -4.99 1.95 -0.16
CA TYR A 74 -4.62 0.68 -0.81
C TYR A 74 -5.38 -0.55 -0.26
N ASN A 75 -6.21 -0.35 0.77
CA ASN A 75 -7.07 -1.39 1.35
C ASN A 75 -8.55 -1.15 0.99
N ASP A 76 -8.82 -0.84 -0.28
CA ASP A 76 -10.15 -0.83 -0.89
C ASP A 76 -10.27 -2.03 -1.84
N ASP A 77 -11.25 -2.89 -1.60
CA ASP A 77 -11.51 -4.04 -2.47
C ASP A 77 -12.19 -3.65 -3.81
N ASN A 78 -12.69 -2.41 -3.90
CA ASN A 78 -13.36 -1.89 -5.09
C ASN A 78 -12.42 -1.19 -6.06
N ASP A 79 -11.26 -0.72 -5.61
CA ASP A 79 -10.32 -0.02 -6.47
C ASP A 79 -9.60 -1.02 -7.41
N ARG A 80 -9.62 -0.70 -8.70
CA ARG A 80 -9.00 -1.49 -9.78
C ARG A 80 -7.83 -0.79 -10.44
N ASP A 81 -7.59 0.47 -10.09
CA ASP A 81 -6.54 1.32 -10.63
C ASP A 81 -5.20 1.04 -9.94
N TYR A 82 -5.18 0.35 -8.80
CA TYR A 82 -3.95 -0.07 -8.15
C TYR A 82 -3.88 -1.58 -7.88
N LEU A 83 -2.65 -2.05 -7.73
CA LEU A 83 -2.30 -3.37 -7.24
C LEU A 83 -1.08 -3.23 -6.33
N LEU A 84 -1.29 -3.34 -5.02
CA LEU A 84 -0.20 -3.41 -4.04
C LEU A 84 0.22 -4.88 -3.86
N LEU A 85 1.50 -5.17 -4.03
CA LEU A 85 2.05 -6.51 -3.81
C LEU A 85 2.39 -6.69 -2.33
N LEU A 86 1.57 -7.49 -1.64
CA LEU A 86 1.85 -8.02 -0.32
C LEU A 86 1.92 -9.54 -0.40
N ASP A 87 2.93 -10.10 0.24
CA ASP A 87 3.11 -11.56 0.35
C ASP A 87 2.66 -12.01 1.74
N ASP A 88 2.27 -13.27 1.89
CA ASP A 88 1.69 -13.82 3.12
C ASP A 88 2.69 -13.82 4.30
N ASP A 89 3.98 -13.74 4.00
CA ASP A 89 5.07 -13.66 4.99
C ASP A 89 5.64 -12.24 5.15
N ASP A 90 4.92 -11.21 4.69
CA ASP A 90 5.23 -9.82 5.01
C ASP A 90 4.96 -9.55 6.52
N PRO A 91 5.84 -8.82 7.23
CA PRO A 91 5.59 -8.46 8.62
C PRO A 91 4.38 -7.53 8.82
N CYS A 92 3.89 -6.89 7.76
CA CYS A 92 2.69 -6.07 7.75
C CYS A 92 1.67 -6.72 6.78
N PRO A 93 0.85 -7.66 7.27
CA PRO A 93 -0.14 -8.34 6.46
C PRO A 93 -1.31 -7.38 6.13
N ARG A 94 -2.09 -7.67 5.09
CA ARG A 94 -3.18 -6.78 4.61
C ARG A 94 -4.18 -6.45 5.71
N GLU A 95 -4.47 -7.40 6.60
CA GLU A 95 -5.41 -7.24 7.70
C GLU A 95 -4.96 -6.22 8.76
N SER A 96 -3.66 -5.91 8.81
CA SER A 96 -3.12 -4.88 9.70
C SER A 96 -3.31 -3.46 9.15
N ILE A 97 -3.64 -3.32 7.87
CA ILE A 97 -3.88 -2.03 7.22
C ILE A 97 -5.34 -1.65 7.47
N PRO A 98 -5.65 -0.42 7.93
CA PRO A 98 -7.03 0.02 8.07
C PRO A 98 -7.77 -0.11 6.73
N PRO A 99 -9.00 -0.67 6.70
CA PRO A 99 -9.78 -0.73 5.47
C PRO A 99 -10.07 0.70 4.99
N TYR A 100 -10.14 0.90 3.68
CA TYR A 100 -10.51 2.19 3.12
C TYR A 100 -11.87 2.66 3.64
N SER A 101 -11.97 3.96 3.94
CA SER A 101 -13.23 4.61 4.27
C SER A 101 -13.35 5.91 3.48
N PRO A 102 -14.51 6.22 2.89
CA PRO A 102 -14.76 7.54 2.31
C PRO A 102 -14.57 8.69 3.31
N LEU A 103 -14.64 8.40 4.62
CA LEU A 103 -14.33 9.39 5.66
C LEU A 103 -12.87 9.84 5.65
N ASP A 104 -11.96 9.07 5.03
CA ASP A 104 -10.55 9.43 4.89
C ASP A 104 -10.34 10.61 3.92
N GLU A 105 -11.32 10.87 3.05
CA GLU A 105 -11.33 11.98 2.09
C GLU A 105 -12.06 13.22 2.62
N MET A 106 -12.59 13.16 3.86
CA MET A 106 -13.28 14.27 4.48
C MET A 106 -12.32 15.46 4.66
N THR A 107 -12.72 16.62 4.16
CA THR A 107 -11.93 17.86 4.31
C THR A 107 -12.10 18.46 5.71
N ASP A 108 -11.19 19.35 6.10
CA ASP A 108 -11.30 20.09 7.36
C ASP A 108 -12.58 20.95 7.39
N GLU A 109 -13.02 21.42 6.24
CA GLU A 109 -14.24 22.21 6.02
C GLU A 109 -15.48 21.34 6.23
N ASP A 110 -15.52 20.13 5.64
CA ASP A 110 -16.60 19.17 5.85
C ASP A 110 -16.72 18.78 7.32
N TYR A 111 -15.58 18.57 7.99
CA TYR A 111 -15.54 18.23 9.40
C TYR A 111 -16.05 19.38 10.29
N LYS A 112 -15.66 20.63 10.01
CA LYS A 112 -16.17 21.81 10.72
C LYS A 112 -17.67 21.97 10.54
N GLN A 113 -18.17 21.77 9.32
CA GLN A 113 -19.61 21.81 9.06
C GLN A 113 -20.35 20.73 9.87
N LEU A 114 -19.81 19.50 9.92
CA LEU A 114 -20.40 18.41 10.69
C LEU A 114 -20.43 18.71 12.21
N LEU A 115 -19.38 19.34 12.74
CA LEU A 115 -19.33 19.79 14.13
C LEU A 115 -20.42 20.84 14.42
N GLU A 116 -20.55 21.85 13.56
CA GLU A 116 -21.58 22.89 13.71
C GLU A 116 -22.99 22.29 13.68
N GLU A 117 -23.27 21.35 12.76
CA GLU A 117 -24.55 20.66 12.66
C GLU A 117 -24.87 19.81 13.90
N ALA A 118 -23.86 19.22 14.55
CA ALA A 118 -24.03 18.44 15.77
C ALA A 118 -24.31 19.32 17.02
N ASP A 119 -23.69 20.51 17.07
CA ASP A 119 -23.68 21.43 18.22
C ASP A 119 -24.76 22.52 18.21
N ALA A 120 -25.42 22.77 17.06
CA ALA A 120 -26.37 23.88 16.84
C ALA A 120 -27.68 23.92 17.68
N SER A 121 -27.76 23.35 18.89
CA SER A 121 -28.93 23.54 19.77
C SER A 121 -28.63 23.14 21.22
N ASP A 122 -28.10 24.08 22.01
CA ASP A 122 -28.19 24.03 23.48
C ASP A 122 -28.75 25.33 24.07
N ASN A 123 -29.33 26.22 23.23
CA ASN A 123 -29.71 27.56 23.66
C ASN A 123 -31.18 27.96 23.41
N GLU A 124 -32.11 27.00 23.33
CA GLU A 124 -33.55 27.32 23.32
C GLU A 124 -34.40 26.28 24.08
N SER A 125 -34.25 26.20 25.41
CA SER A 125 -35.36 25.77 26.29
C SER A 125 -35.16 26.14 27.76
N GLU A 126 -34.86 27.42 28.04
CA GLU A 126 -35.13 28.02 29.37
C GLU A 126 -36.32 28.98 29.19
N GLY A 127 -37.46 28.42 28.79
CA GLY A 127 -38.74 29.13 28.84
C GLY A 127 -39.26 29.09 30.27
N GLU A 128 -38.79 30.02 31.10
CA GLU A 128 -39.40 30.34 32.39
C GLU A 128 -40.91 30.60 32.19
N SER A 129 -41.76 29.64 32.55
CA SER A 129 -43.20 29.83 32.66
C SER A 129 -43.54 30.20 34.10
N ASP A 130 -43.22 31.44 34.49
CA ASP A 130 -43.76 32.04 35.70
C ASP A 130 -45.04 32.82 35.35
N GLY A 131 -46.17 32.41 35.93
CA GLY A 131 -47.47 33.00 35.58
C GLY A 131 -48.67 32.27 36.20
N GLU A 132 -48.83 32.39 37.52
CA GLU A 132 -50.14 32.17 38.17
C GLU A 132 -51.17 33.18 37.64
N GLY A 133 -52.30 32.70 37.11
CA GLY A 133 -53.36 33.57 36.61
C GLY A 133 -54.63 32.81 36.24
N ALA A 134 -55.64 32.92 37.08
CA ALA A 134 -56.93 32.28 36.98
C ALA A 134 -57.73 32.64 35.70
N GLY A 135 -58.47 31.65 35.18
CA GLY A 135 -59.85 31.85 34.73
C GLY A 135 -60.11 32.08 33.24
N GLY A 136 -60.64 31.04 32.58
CA GLY A 136 -61.87 31.19 31.79
C GLY A 136 -61.76 31.48 30.28
N ARG A 137 -62.02 30.43 29.49
CA ARG A 137 -62.72 30.43 28.18
C ARG A 137 -62.34 31.52 27.16
N SER A 138 -61.59 31.16 26.11
CA SER A 138 -61.97 31.51 24.73
C SER A 138 -61.18 30.75 23.67
N LYS A 139 -61.92 30.18 22.71
CA LYS A 139 -61.58 29.92 21.30
C LYS A 139 -60.27 29.20 20.97
N ARG A 140 -60.42 27.87 20.81
CA ARG A 140 -59.78 27.02 19.78
C ARG A 140 -59.55 27.81 18.47
N GLN A 141 -58.29 28.11 18.16
CA GLN A 141 -57.87 28.49 16.81
C GLN A 141 -56.40 28.13 16.60
N LYS A 142 -56.13 27.37 15.52
CA LYS A 142 -54.82 27.04 14.93
C LYS A 142 -53.89 26.20 15.82
N SER A 143 -53.10 25.27 15.31
CA SER A 143 -52.72 24.91 13.94
C SER A 143 -52.42 23.42 13.93
N HIS A 144 -52.58 22.80 12.75
CA HIS A 144 -51.96 21.52 12.42
C HIS A 144 -50.52 21.51 12.97
N ALA A 145 -50.25 20.58 13.89
CA ALA A 145 -48.91 20.16 14.19
C ALA A 145 -48.41 19.43 12.94
N GLU A 146 -47.89 20.17 11.98
CA GLU A 146 -46.90 19.62 11.08
C GLU A 146 -45.68 19.36 11.94
N ALA A 147 -45.42 18.08 12.17
CA ALA A 147 -44.20 17.62 12.79
C ALA A 147 -43.02 18.23 12.02
N SER A 148 -42.33 19.19 12.63
CA SER A 148 -41.04 19.64 12.13
C SER A 148 -40.13 18.42 11.99
N PRO A 149 -39.51 18.17 10.83
CA PRO A 149 -38.58 17.06 10.63
C PRO A 149 -37.20 17.32 11.28
N SER A 150 -37.09 18.25 12.24
CA SER A 150 -35.81 18.82 12.69
C SER A 150 -35.02 17.94 13.67
N GLY A 151 -35.59 16.85 14.19
CA GLY A 151 -34.91 15.96 15.13
C GLY A 151 -33.98 14.92 14.48
N GLY A 152 -34.29 14.49 13.25
CA GLY A 152 -33.56 13.39 12.59
C GLY A 152 -32.18 13.78 12.09
N GLY A 153 -32.00 15.02 11.64
CA GLY A 153 -30.72 15.51 11.11
C GLY A 153 -29.63 15.61 12.18
N ARG A 154 -29.97 16.04 13.40
CA ARG A 154 -29.00 16.23 14.49
C ARG A 154 -28.48 14.90 15.03
N GLU A 155 -29.36 13.93 15.26
CA GLU A 155 -28.93 12.61 15.74
C GLU A 155 -28.06 11.92 14.68
N LEU A 156 -28.40 12.08 13.40
CA LEU A 156 -27.58 11.60 12.29
C LEU A 156 -26.21 12.31 12.23
N ALA A 157 -26.16 13.63 12.44
CA ALA A 157 -24.91 14.39 12.48
C ALA A 157 -24.02 13.96 13.66
N LYS A 158 -24.60 13.76 14.85
CA LYS A 158 -23.88 13.24 16.03
C LYS A 158 -23.36 11.82 15.80
N GLN A 159 -24.15 10.96 15.16
CA GLN A 159 -23.71 9.62 14.83
C GLN A 159 -22.54 9.66 13.83
N ARG A 160 -22.66 10.44 12.75
CA ARG A 160 -21.57 10.63 11.77
C ARG A 160 -20.32 11.20 12.41
N LEU A 161 -20.45 12.15 13.33
CA LEU A 161 -19.32 12.72 14.05
C LEU A 161 -18.58 11.65 14.86
N ARG A 162 -19.31 10.78 15.58
CA ARG A 162 -18.71 9.64 16.29
C ARG A 162 -17.99 8.70 15.33
N GLU A 163 -18.60 8.37 14.19
CA GLU A 163 -17.97 7.52 13.16
C GLU A 163 -16.66 8.14 12.64
N VAL A 164 -16.63 9.47 12.44
CA VAL A 164 -15.41 10.21 12.04
C VAL A 164 -14.36 10.20 13.14
N GLU A 165 -14.74 10.42 14.40
CA GLU A 165 -13.82 10.40 15.54
C GLU A 165 -13.21 9.02 15.76
N GLU A 166 -14.03 7.96 15.70
CA GLU A 166 -13.59 6.57 15.77
C GLU A 166 -12.63 6.25 14.61
N ARG A 167 -12.96 6.72 13.40
CA ARG A 167 -12.09 6.54 12.23
C ARG A 167 -10.75 7.26 12.40
N LYS A 168 -10.75 8.51 12.88
CA LYS A 168 -9.52 9.27 13.15
C LYS A 168 -8.65 8.56 14.19
N ALA A 169 -9.23 8.07 15.29
CA ALA A 169 -8.50 7.34 16.31
C ALA A 169 -7.83 6.07 15.76
N LEU A 170 -8.52 5.32 14.89
CA LEU A 170 -7.95 4.14 14.23
C LEU A 170 -6.76 4.49 13.32
N LEU A 171 -6.89 5.55 12.52
CA LEU A 171 -5.81 6.01 11.64
C LEU A 171 -4.63 6.57 12.43
N ASP A 172 -4.89 7.32 13.50
CA ASP A 172 -3.86 7.87 14.39
C ASP A 172 -3.07 6.75 15.07
N GLU A 173 -3.75 5.68 15.52
CA GLU A 173 -3.08 4.50 16.06
C GLU A 173 -2.17 3.85 14.99
N TYR A 174 -2.71 3.60 13.80
CA TYR A 174 -2.00 2.92 12.73
C TYR A 174 -0.80 3.72 12.19
N TYR A 175 -0.97 5.00 11.88
CA TYR A 175 0.11 5.86 11.39
C TYR A 175 1.05 6.31 12.52
N GLY A 176 0.62 6.25 13.78
CA GLY A 176 1.39 6.62 14.96
C GLY A 176 2.56 5.69 15.29
N TYR A 177 2.56 4.44 14.77
CA TYR A 177 3.67 3.49 14.94
C TYR A 177 4.99 3.95 14.28
N GLY A 178 4.92 4.94 13.38
CA GLY A 178 6.07 5.49 12.68
C GLY A 178 6.54 4.64 11.50
N SER A 179 7.60 5.11 10.83
CA SER A 179 8.08 4.47 9.60
C SER A 179 8.84 3.18 9.88
N SER A 180 8.50 2.13 9.14
CA SER A 180 9.19 0.83 9.18
C SER A 180 9.29 0.23 7.77
N TYR A 181 9.72 -1.03 7.68
CA TYR A 181 9.86 -1.73 6.41
C TYR A 181 9.28 -3.14 6.48
N GLY A 182 8.59 -3.52 5.40
CA GLY A 182 8.10 -4.85 5.09
C GLY A 182 9.09 -5.68 4.29
N LYS A 183 8.57 -6.63 3.52
CA LYS A 183 9.37 -7.56 2.72
C LYS A 183 10.13 -6.83 1.60
N PRO A 184 11.40 -7.17 1.32
CA PRO A 184 12.15 -6.57 0.22
C PRO A 184 11.43 -6.72 -1.11
N ALA A 185 11.31 -5.62 -1.88
CA ALA A 185 10.65 -5.61 -3.18
C ALA A 185 11.20 -6.68 -4.16
N ALA A 186 12.50 -6.97 -4.09
CA ALA A 186 13.13 -8.02 -4.87
C ALA A 186 12.59 -9.43 -4.53
N LEU A 187 12.28 -9.71 -3.26
CA LEU A 187 11.67 -10.97 -2.86
C LEU A 187 10.20 -11.07 -3.31
N CYS A 188 9.44 -9.98 -3.20
CA CYS A 188 8.06 -9.93 -3.71
C CYS A 188 8.04 -10.14 -5.24
N THR A 189 9.00 -9.55 -5.94
CA THR A 189 9.14 -9.73 -7.40
C THR A 189 9.54 -11.16 -7.75
N LEU A 190 10.42 -11.79 -6.97
CA LEU A 190 10.79 -13.19 -7.16
C LEU A 190 9.58 -14.12 -7.07
N ALA A 191 8.69 -13.89 -6.11
CA ALA A 191 7.45 -14.65 -5.97
C ALA A 191 6.57 -14.55 -7.24
N LEU A 192 6.53 -13.39 -7.89
CA LEU A 192 5.83 -13.25 -9.19
C LEU A 192 6.53 -13.99 -10.34
N ILE A 193 7.87 -13.97 -10.38
CA ILE A 193 8.62 -14.69 -11.41
C ILE A 193 8.39 -16.20 -11.29
N GLU A 194 8.29 -16.71 -10.07
CA GLU A 194 8.02 -18.12 -9.80
C GLU A 194 6.68 -18.61 -10.35
N GLN A 195 5.67 -17.73 -10.44
CA GLN A 195 4.37 -18.05 -11.03
C GLN A 195 4.41 -18.17 -12.56
N ARG A 196 5.52 -17.82 -13.22
CA ARG A 196 5.66 -17.93 -14.68
C ARG A 196 5.80 -19.39 -15.11
N SER A 197 5.23 -19.74 -16.26
CA SER A 197 5.31 -21.12 -16.79
C SER A 197 6.73 -21.62 -17.07
N ALA A 198 7.68 -20.71 -17.32
CA ALA A 198 9.09 -21.04 -17.51
C ALA A 198 9.81 -21.42 -16.19
N GLY A 199 9.20 -21.13 -15.04
CA GLY A 199 9.79 -21.31 -13.72
C GLY A 199 10.97 -20.36 -13.45
N LEU A 200 11.54 -20.51 -12.25
CA LEU A 200 12.75 -19.78 -11.83
C LEU A 200 14.02 -20.33 -12.48
N VAL A 201 14.95 -19.44 -12.81
CA VAL A 201 16.35 -19.79 -13.13
C VAL A 201 17.31 -19.22 -12.09
N MET A 202 18.55 -19.73 -12.05
CA MET A 202 19.56 -19.29 -11.07
C MET A 202 19.81 -17.77 -11.07
N GLY A 203 19.76 -17.15 -12.25
CA GLY A 203 19.93 -15.71 -12.40
C GLY A 203 18.87 -14.88 -11.67
N ASP A 204 17.66 -15.42 -11.48
CA ASP A 204 16.56 -14.71 -10.81
C ASP A 204 16.78 -14.62 -9.30
N LEU A 205 17.52 -15.57 -8.71
CA LEU A 205 17.77 -15.60 -7.26
C LEU A 205 18.75 -14.52 -6.83
N TRP A 206 19.70 -14.12 -7.68
CA TRP A 206 20.76 -13.19 -7.28
C TRP A 206 20.23 -11.80 -6.88
N PRO A 207 19.36 -11.13 -7.69
CA PRO A 207 18.72 -9.87 -7.27
C PRO A 207 17.91 -9.98 -5.98
N ALA A 208 17.29 -11.14 -5.74
CA ALA A 208 16.51 -11.41 -4.55
C ALA A 208 17.41 -11.53 -3.31
N MET A 209 18.55 -12.21 -3.44
CA MET A 209 19.58 -12.31 -2.40
C MET A 209 20.18 -10.95 -2.07
N THR A 210 20.52 -10.14 -3.09
CA THR A 210 21.10 -8.80 -2.87
C THR A 210 20.09 -7.84 -2.24
N GLY A 211 18.82 -7.88 -2.64
CA GLY A 211 17.77 -7.07 -2.01
C GLY A 211 17.54 -7.43 -0.54
N LEU A 212 17.55 -8.74 -0.21
CA LEU A 212 17.42 -9.20 1.17
C LEU A 212 18.62 -8.78 2.04
N THR A 213 19.84 -8.94 1.53
CA THR A 213 21.05 -8.59 2.29
C THR A 213 21.21 -7.09 2.46
N GLU A 214 20.83 -6.27 1.46
CA GLU A 214 20.79 -4.81 1.57
C GLU A 214 19.92 -4.39 2.75
N GLN A 215 18.65 -4.84 2.79
CA GLN A 215 17.75 -4.46 3.87
C GLN A 215 18.25 -4.89 5.25
N PHE A 216 18.90 -6.05 5.33
CA PHE A 216 19.46 -6.54 6.59
C PHE A 216 20.67 -5.73 7.05
N ILE A 217 21.56 -5.34 6.14
CA ILE A 217 22.71 -4.47 6.44
C ILE A 217 22.24 -3.07 6.85
N SER A 218 21.23 -2.54 6.15
CA SER A 218 20.61 -1.25 6.42
C SER A 218 19.72 -1.24 7.67
N GLN A 219 19.64 -2.35 8.42
CA GLN A 219 18.79 -2.51 9.61
C GLN A 219 17.30 -2.25 9.35
N ARG A 220 16.87 -2.40 8.11
CA ARG A 220 15.47 -2.26 7.68
C ARG A 220 14.65 -3.52 7.96
N THR A 221 15.31 -4.67 8.13
CA THR A 221 14.64 -5.91 8.53
C THR A 221 15.26 -6.52 9.79
N SER A 222 14.41 -7.15 10.59
CA SER A 222 14.85 -7.88 11.78
C SER A 222 15.68 -9.12 11.43
N ALA A 223 16.53 -9.58 12.35
CA ALA A 223 17.25 -10.84 12.19
C ALA A 223 16.33 -12.07 12.08
N HIS A 224 15.11 -12.00 12.60
CA HIS A 224 14.12 -13.07 12.47
C HIS A 224 13.62 -13.19 11.01
N HIS A 225 13.06 -12.11 10.47
CA HIS A 225 12.58 -12.05 9.09
C HIS A 225 13.70 -12.32 8.07
N TYR A 226 14.92 -11.80 8.30
CA TYR A 226 16.06 -12.14 7.46
C TYR A 226 16.32 -13.64 7.38
N ARG A 227 16.34 -14.35 8.53
CA ARG A 227 16.56 -15.81 8.55
C ARG A 227 15.41 -16.55 7.88
N LEU A 228 14.18 -16.14 8.13
CA LEU A 228 12.99 -16.73 7.50
C LEU A 228 13.10 -16.71 5.97
N TRP A 229 13.37 -15.53 5.40
CA TRP A 229 13.49 -15.38 3.95
C TRP A 229 14.78 -15.99 3.38
N TYR A 230 15.87 -15.99 4.14
CA TYR A 230 17.12 -16.66 3.78
C TYR A 230 16.91 -18.18 3.61
N GLU A 231 16.23 -18.85 4.54
CA GLU A 231 15.98 -20.29 4.43
C GLU A 231 15.10 -20.60 3.20
N LYS A 232 14.11 -19.76 2.90
CA LYS A 232 13.31 -19.89 1.66
C LYS A 232 14.18 -19.76 0.39
N LEU A 233 15.08 -18.78 0.34
CA LEU A 233 16.00 -18.62 -0.80
C LEU A 233 16.96 -19.81 -0.93
N LYS A 234 17.43 -20.36 0.20
CA LYS A 234 18.32 -21.52 0.24
C LYS A 234 17.62 -22.78 -0.27
N GLU A 235 16.36 -22.99 0.09
CA GLU A 235 15.53 -24.07 -0.43
C GLU A 235 15.34 -23.95 -1.96
N LYS A 236 15.02 -22.75 -2.45
CA LYS A 236 14.92 -22.47 -3.89
C LYS A 236 16.24 -22.74 -4.60
N LEU A 237 17.36 -22.30 -4.03
CA LEU A 237 18.69 -22.55 -4.58
C LEU A 237 19.00 -24.04 -4.68
N ALA A 238 18.70 -24.83 -3.65
CA ALA A 238 18.88 -26.28 -3.68
C ALA A 238 18.04 -26.96 -4.76
N THR A 239 16.81 -26.48 -4.96
CA THR A 239 15.87 -27.00 -5.97
C THR A 239 16.36 -26.72 -7.39
N LEU A 240 16.90 -25.52 -7.63
CA LEU A 240 17.46 -25.16 -8.94
C LEU A 240 18.83 -25.82 -9.19
N GLY A 241 19.64 -26.02 -8.15
CA GLY A 241 20.98 -26.61 -8.27
C GLY A 241 20.96 -28.10 -8.61
N GLY A 242 19.82 -28.76 -8.41
CA GLY A 242 19.58 -30.14 -8.84
C GLY A 242 18.96 -30.28 -10.23
N ARG A 243 18.63 -29.19 -10.93
CA ARG A 243 18.13 -29.24 -12.31
C ARG A 243 19.30 -29.29 -13.28
N ASP A 244 19.30 -30.28 -14.16
CA ASP A 244 20.23 -30.25 -15.29
C ASP A 244 19.97 -28.97 -16.11
N ASN A 245 21.04 -28.26 -16.47
CA ASN A 245 21.02 -26.96 -17.14
C ASN A 245 20.49 -27.06 -18.58
N PHE A 246 19.21 -27.37 -18.76
CA PHE A 246 18.55 -27.44 -20.05
C PHE A 246 17.33 -26.51 -20.08
N TYR A 247 17.12 -25.84 -21.21
CA TYR A 247 15.88 -25.15 -21.52
C TYR A 247 15.25 -25.81 -22.76
N ILE A 248 13.94 -25.67 -22.91
CA ILE A 248 13.24 -26.06 -24.14
C ILE A 248 13.13 -24.80 -24.99
N ASP A 249 13.69 -24.82 -26.20
CA ASP A 249 13.60 -23.70 -27.14
C ASP A 249 12.18 -23.58 -27.74
N ASP A 250 11.94 -22.49 -28.49
CA ASP A 250 10.66 -22.27 -29.17
C ASP A 250 10.33 -23.35 -30.23
N GLU A 251 11.29 -24.21 -30.56
CA GLU A 251 11.17 -25.32 -31.50
C GLU A 251 10.91 -26.66 -30.79
N GLY A 252 10.81 -26.65 -29.45
CA GLY A 252 10.56 -27.84 -28.63
C GLY A 252 11.80 -28.70 -28.36
N ASN A 253 13.00 -28.23 -28.73
CA ASN A 253 14.24 -28.96 -28.51
C ASN A 253 14.82 -28.66 -27.13
N GLN A 254 15.25 -29.71 -26.43
CA GLN A 254 16.00 -29.58 -25.20
C GLN A 254 17.43 -29.14 -25.51
N ARG A 255 17.78 -27.90 -25.13
CA ARG A 255 19.11 -27.32 -25.32
C ARG A 255 19.79 -27.10 -23.98
N ALA A 256 21.08 -27.43 -23.90
CA ALA A 256 21.88 -27.07 -22.74
C ALA A 256 22.03 -25.54 -22.68
N LEU A 257 21.83 -24.96 -21.50
CA LEU A 257 22.20 -23.57 -21.26
C LEU A 257 23.72 -23.45 -21.48
N PRO A 258 24.19 -22.43 -22.23
CA PRO A 258 25.61 -22.24 -22.49
C PRO A 258 26.39 -22.13 -21.16
N SER A 259 27.58 -22.75 -21.12
CA SER A 259 28.38 -23.04 -19.92
C SER A 259 29.04 -21.83 -19.24
N SER A 260 28.48 -20.62 -19.35
CA SER A 260 28.79 -19.54 -18.41
C SER A 260 27.93 -19.74 -17.16
N THR A 261 28.04 -20.91 -16.54
CA THR A 261 27.20 -21.33 -15.42
C THR A 261 27.68 -20.60 -14.17
N VAL A 262 26.98 -19.53 -13.77
CA VAL A 262 27.20 -18.93 -12.46
C VAL A 262 26.65 -19.90 -11.42
N ASN A 263 27.55 -20.60 -10.72
CA ASN A 263 27.20 -21.45 -9.59
C ASN A 263 27.11 -20.58 -8.33
N ILE A 264 25.89 -20.42 -7.80
CA ILE A 264 25.64 -19.76 -6.52
C ILE A 264 25.68 -20.84 -5.44
N THR A 265 26.55 -20.69 -4.44
CA THR A 265 26.63 -21.63 -3.31
C THR A 265 26.53 -20.88 -1.98
N PRO A 266 25.81 -21.43 -0.98
CA PRO A 266 25.85 -20.88 0.36
C PRO A 266 27.27 -21.02 0.91
N ALA A 267 27.85 -19.94 1.41
CA ALA A 267 29.15 -19.95 2.04
C ALA A 267 29.04 -19.34 3.44
N VAL A 268 29.95 -19.76 4.33
CA VAL A 268 30.14 -19.07 5.60
C VAL A 268 30.97 -17.83 5.31
N ASP A 269 30.29 -16.70 5.16
CA ASP A 269 30.93 -15.40 5.05
C ASP A 269 30.96 -14.71 6.42
N PHE A 270 32.05 -14.01 6.71
CA PHE A 270 32.17 -13.18 7.88
C PHE A 270 31.81 -11.77 7.43
N ARG A 271 30.83 -11.11 8.08
CA ARG A 271 30.58 -9.66 7.94
C ARG A 271 31.75 -8.86 8.54
N CYS A 272 32.94 -9.07 8.00
CA CYS A 272 34.16 -8.42 8.36
C CYS A 272 34.33 -7.19 7.49
N VAL A 273 33.51 -6.17 7.72
CA VAL A 273 34.08 -4.82 7.73
C VAL A 273 34.64 -4.63 9.12
N GLY A 274 35.79 -5.26 9.37
CA GLY A 274 36.55 -5.06 10.60
C GLY A 274 36.13 -5.79 11.89
N ARG A 275 35.02 -6.57 11.98
CA ARG A 275 34.82 -7.58 13.07
C ARG A 275 33.54 -8.44 12.96
N GLN A 276 33.78 -9.76 12.91
CA GLN A 276 32.99 -10.95 13.37
C GLN A 276 31.65 -11.35 12.68
N PRO A 277 31.40 -12.68 12.51
CA PRO A 277 30.56 -13.24 11.42
C PRO A 277 29.05 -13.37 11.64
N GLY A 278 28.32 -13.33 10.52
CA GLY A 278 27.05 -14.02 10.29
C GLY A 278 26.89 -14.31 8.79
N PRO A 279 26.25 -15.42 8.38
CA PRO A 279 26.38 -15.97 7.02
C PRO A 279 25.64 -15.14 5.95
N ILE A 280 26.29 -14.92 4.80
CA ILE A 280 25.74 -14.37 3.54
C ILE A 280 26.26 -15.24 2.37
N ALA A 281 25.47 -15.41 1.30
CA ALA A 281 25.81 -16.24 0.12
C ALA A 281 26.96 -15.64 -0.72
N CYS A 282 27.87 -16.49 -1.23
CA CYS A 282 29.00 -16.08 -2.07
C CYS A 282 28.89 -16.65 -3.49
N ILE A 283 29.46 -15.92 -4.45
CA ILE A 283 29.69 -16.40 -5.83
C ILE A 283 31.09 -16.98 -5.90
N SER A 284 31.24 -18.21 -6.39
CA SER A 284 32.54 -18.76 -6.80
C SER A 284 32.55 -18.94 -8.33
N GLY A 285 33.50 -18.30 -9.00
CA GLY A 285 33.76 -18.54 -10.42
C GLY A 285 34.60 -19.80 -10.64
N ALA A 286 34.33 -20.51 -11.73
CA ALA A 286 35.24 -21.50 -12.33
C ALA A 286 35.96 -20.86 -13.52
#